data_AF-A0A8X7UBC7-F1
#
_entry.id   AF-A0A8X7UBC7-F1
#
_cell.length_a   1.000
_cell.length_b   1.000
_cell.length_c   1.000
_cell.angle_alpha   90.00
_cell.angle_beta   90.00
_cell.angle_gamma   90.00
#
_symmetry.space_group_name_H-M   'P 1'
#
loop_
_entity.id
_entity.type
_entity.pdbx_description
1 polymer ?
#
loop_
_entity_poly.entity_id
_entity_poly.type
_entity_poly.pdbx_seq_one_letter_code
_entity_poly.pdbx_strand_id
1 'polypeptide(L)'
;MGEIVFTDKQEALVKESWEILKKDIPKYSLHFFSQILEIAPPAKDMFSFLRDTDEVPHNNPKLKAHAVKVFKMTCETAIQLREKGKVAVPDTTLQYLGSVHLKSGVLDPHFEVVKEALVRTLKRRIGGEIQ
;
A
#
# COMPACT_ATOMS: atom_id res chain seq x y z
N MET A 1 14.53 -12.08 23.52
CA MET A 1 13.71 -11.30 22.57
C MET A 1 12.60 -12.22 22.13
N GLY A 2 11.34 -11.95 22.52
CA GLY A 2 10.22 -12.79 22.14
C GLY A 2 9.93 -12.64 20.65
N GLU A 3 9.83 -13.74 19.92
CA GLU A 3 9.36 -13.75 18.54
C GLU A 3 7.94 -13.15 18.53
N ILE A 4 7.77 -12.00 17.90
CA ILE A 4 6.44 -11.41 17.71
C ILE A 4 5.77 -12.25 16.62
N VAL A 5 5.01 -13.25 17.03
CA VAL A 5 4.23 -14.10 16.13
C VAL A 5 3.01 -13.32 15.65
N PHE A 6 2.76 -13.34 14.34
CA PHE A 6 1.57 -12.72 13.75
C PHE A 6 0.34 -13.58 14.04
N THR A 7 -0.61 -13.01 14.78
CA THR A 7 -1.76 -13.74 15.36
C THR A 7 -2.93 -13.90 14.39
N ASP A 8 -3.81 -14.86 14.65
CA ASP A 8 -5.08 -15.03 13.91
C ASP A 8 -5.93 -13.75 13.90
N LYS A 9 -5.95 -13.04 15.04
CA LYS A 9 -6.67 -11.77 15.15
C LYS A 9 -6.07 -10.69 14.25
N GLN A 10 -4.74 -10.61 14.14
CA GLN A 10 -4.07 -9.67 13.25
C GLN A 10 -4.32 -10.02 11.77
N GLU A 11 -4.30 -11.30 11.41
CA GLU A 11 -4.64 -11.75 10.05
C GLU A 11 -6.09 -11.39 9.69
N ALA A 12 -7.04 -11.69 10.57
CA ALA A 12 -8.45 -11.38 10.37
C ALA A 12 -8.66 -9.88 10.12
N LEU A 13 -8.06 -9.01 10.95
CA LEU A 13 -8.16 -7.55 10.80
C LEU A 13 -7.60 -7.06 9.46
N VAL A 14 -6.48 -7.62 9.00
CA VAL A 14 -5.90 -7.25 7.70
C VAL A 14 -6.79 -7.73 6.55
N LYS A 15 -7.36 -8.93 6.63
CA LYS A 15 -8.30 -9.46 5.62
C LYS A 15 -9.57 -8.63 5.54
N GLU A 16 -10.16 -8.29 6.69
CA GLU A 16 -11.33 -7.40 6.76
C GLU A 16 -11.03 -6.02 6.16
N SER A 17 -9.86 -5.46 6.48
CA SER A 17 -9.39 -4.20 5.90
C SER A 17 -9.27 -4.28 4.37
N TRP A 18 -8.80 -5.41 3.83
CA TRP A 18 -8.74 -5.63 2.39
C TRP A 18 -10.13 -5.76 1.75
N GLU A 19 -11.07 -6.46 2.39
CA GLU A 19 -12.47 -6.52 1.92
C GLU A 19 -13.11 -5.13 1.85
N ILE A 20 -12.76 -4.25 2.78
CA ILE A 20 -13.21 -2.86 2.78
C ILE A 20 -12.64 -2.09 1.58
N LEU A 21 -11.31 -2.16 1.37
CA LEU A 21 -10.65 -1.46 0.27
C LEU A 21 -11.16 -1.92 -1.11
N LYS A 22 -11.46 -3.21 -1.27
CA LYS A 22 -12.00 -3.75 -2.53
C LYS A 22 -13.37 -3.22 -2.92
N LYS A 23 -14.17 -2.71 -1.99
CA LYS A 23 -15.53 -2.18 -2.29
C LYS A 23 -15.51 -0.97 -3.23
N ASP A 24 -14.43 -0.19 -3.20
CA ASP A 24 -14.27 0.98 -4.08
C ASP A 24 -12.79 1.25 -4.37
N ILE A 25 -12.18 0.35 -5.13
CA ILE A 25 -10.77 0.47 -5.54
C ILE A 25 -10.46 1.83 -6.16
N PRO A 26 -11.26 2.40 -7.09
CA PRO A 26 -10.99 3.74 -7.63
C PRO A 26 -10.87 4.82 -6.55
N LYS A 27 -11.83 4.90 -5.62
CA LYS A 27 -11.83 5.90 -4.55
C LYS A 27 -10.66 5.73 -3.61
N TYR A 28 -10.40 4.51 -3.13
CA TYR A 28 -9.34 4.28 -2.15
C TYR A 28 -7.94 4.37 -2.77
N SER A 29 -7.79 4.01 -4.05
CA SER A 29 -6.51 4.22 -4.76
C SER A 29 -6.20 5.70 -4.89
N LEU A 30 -7.20 6.50 -5.30
CA LEU A 30 -7.04 7.95 -5.39
C LEU A 30 -6.68 8.54 -4.02
N HIS A 31 -7.47 8.23 -2.99
CA HIS A 31 -7.23 8.75 -1.65
C HIS A 31 -5.85 8.35 -1.10
N PHE A 32 -5.44 7.10 -1.28
CA PHE A 32 -4.13 6.62 -0.86
C PHE A 32 -2.98 7.42 -1.48
N PHE A 33 -3.02 7.64 -2.79
CA PHE A 33 -2.00 8.47 -3.46
C PHE A 33 -2.08 9.94 -3.06
N SER A 34 -3.28 10.49 -2.84
CA SER A 34 -3.42 11.84 -2.27
C SER A 34 -2.75 11.95 -0.91
N GLN A 35 -2.90 10.94 -0.04
CA GLN A 35 -2.22 10.92 1.27
C GLN A 35 -0.69 10.82 1.14
N ILE A 36 -0.18 10.03 0.20
CA ILE A 36 1.28 9.98 -0.08
C ILE A 36 1.79 11.38 -0.45
N LEU A 37 1.12 12.05 -1.39
CA LEU A 37 1.56 13.37 -1.87
C LEU A 37 1.33 14.49 -0.84
N GLU A 38 0.35 14.33 0.06
CA GLU A 38 0.15 15.24 1.19
C GLU A 38 1.33 15.14 2.19
N ILE A 39 1.78 13.91 2.50
CA ILE A 39 2.88 13.67 3.45
C ILE A 39 4.23 14.02 2.80
N ALA A 40 4.43 13.66 1.53
CA ALA A 40 5.68 13.86 0.81
C ALA A 40 5.41 14.30 -0.65
N PRO A 41 5.14 15.60 -0.88
CA PRO A 41 4.92 16.14 -2.23
C PRO A 41 6.02 15.78 -3.24
N PRO A 42 7.33 15.77 -2.88
CA PRO A 42 8.40 15.39 -3.81
C PRO A 42 8.31 13.94 -4.33
N ALA A 43 7.57 13.05 -3.65
CA ALA A 43 7.41 11.67 -4.09
C ALA A 43 6.63 11.55 -5.41
N LYS A 44 5.92 12.61 -5.83
CA LYS A 44 5.16 12.68 -7.10
C LYS A 44 6.03 12.27 -8.29
N ASP A 45 7.26 12.78 -8.36
CA ASP A 45 8.16 12.56 -9.50
C ASP A 45 8.73 11.14 -9.55
N MET A 46 8.54 10.35 -8.49
CA MET A 46 8.95 8.95 -8.45
C MET A 46 7.94 8.05 -9.18
N PHE A 47 6.69 8.49 -9.30
CA PHE A 47 5.63 7.77 -9.98
C PHE A 47 5.52 8.26 -11.43
N SER A 48 5.92 7.42 -12.38
CA SER A 48 5.86 7.76 -13.82
C SER A 48 4.46 8.09 -14.33
N PHE A 49 3.41 7.72 -13.60
CA PHE A 49 2.02 8.02 -13.92
C PHE A 49 1.48 9.30 -13.24
N LEU A 50 2.32 10.02 -12.49
CA LEU A 50 1.99 11.30 -11.81
C LEU A 50 2.88 12.49 -12.24
N ARG A 51 4.01 12.24 -12.93
CA ARG A 51 5.00 13.27 -13.28
C ARG A 51 4.42 14.47 -14.03
N ASP A 52 3.53 14.20 -14.98
CA ASP A 52 3.01 15.21 -15.92
C ASP A 52 1.58 15.68 -15.58
N THR A 53 1.11 15.45 -14.36
CA THR A 53 -0.24 15.84 -13.92
C THR A 53 -0.15 16.84 -12.79
N ASP A 54 -0.95 17.90 -12.77
CA ASP A 54 -0.91 18.88 -11.65
C ASP A 54 -1.38 18.23 -10.34
N GLU A 55 -2.46 17.45 -10.43
CA GLU A 55 -3.09 16.73 -9.33
C GLU A 55 -3.03 15.20 -9.53
N VAL A 56 -3.48 14.44 -8.52
CA VAL A 56 -3.59 12.98 -8.63
C VAL A 56 -4.67 12.64 -9.67
N PRO A 57 -4.33 11.97 -10.79
CA PRO A 57 -5.26 11.78 -11.89
C PRO A 57 -6.38 10.81 -11.50
N HIS A 58 -7.61 11.31 -11.59
CA HIS A 58 -8.80 10.50 -11.44
C HIS A 58 -8.84 9.40 -12.51
N ASN A 59 -9.28 8.22 -12.12
CA ASN A 59 -9.45 7.07 -13.02
C ASN A 59 -8.19 6.56 -13.75
N ASN A 60 -6.99 6.95 -13.33
CA ASN A 60 -5.74 6.45 -13.93
C ASN A 60 -5.54 4.93 -13.66
N PRO A 61 -5.44 4.08 -14.70
CA PRO A 61 -5.33 2.63 -14.53
C PRO A 61 -3.99 2.18 -13.91
N LYS A 62 -2.89 2.91 -14.17
CA LYS A 62 -1.56 2.59 -13.59
C LYS A 62 -1.54 2.88 -12.09
N LEU A 63 -2.14 4.00 -11.70
CA LEU A 63 -2.32 4.38 -10.29
C LEU A 63 -3.13 3.32 -9.54
N LYS A 64 -4.29 2.93 -10.09
CA LYS A 64 -5.14 1.86 -9.52
C LYS A 64 -4.37 0.55 -9.39
N ALA A 65 -3.67 0.14 -10.44
CA ALA A 65 -2.90 -1.10 -10.44
C ALA A 65 -1.80 -1.10 -9.36
N HIS A 66 -1.11 0.02 -9.17
CA HIS A 66 -0.09 0.15 -8.14
C HIS A 66 -0.70 0.07 -6.73
N ALA A 67 -1.76 0.83 -6.45
CA ALA A 67 -2.45 0.80 -5.16
C ALA A 67 -2.98 -0.60 -4.83
N VAL A 68 -3.64 -1.27 -5.78
CA VAL A 68 -4.11 -2.65 -5.62
C VAL A 68 -2.95 -3.59 -5.29
N LYS A 69 -1.79 -3.43 -5.93
CA LYS A 69 -0.62 -4.27 -5.65
C LYS A 69 -0.14 -4.09 -4.22
N VAL A 70 -0.06 -2.86 -3.73
CA VAL A 70 0.30 -2.56 -2.32
C VAL A 70 -0.71 -3.21 -1.36
N PHE A 71 -2.00 -2.97 -1.56
CA PHE A 71 -3.05 -3.49 -0.68
C PHE A 71 -3.08 -5.02 -0.65
N LYS A 72 -3.08 -5.65 -1.83
CA LYS A 72 -3.15 -7.11 -1.98
C LYS A 72 -1.90 -7.79 -1.44
N MET A 73 -0.71 -7.31 -1.78
CA MET A 73 0.53 -7.92 -1.28
C MET A 73 0.68 -7.76 0.23
N THR A 74 0.24 -6.63 0.80
CA THR A 74 0.21 -6.46 2.27
C THR A 74 -0.73 -7.49 2.93
N CYS A 75 -1.91 -7.72 2.35
CA CYS A 75 -2.83 -8.74 2.84
C CYS A 75 -2.27 -10.16 2.70
N GLU A 76 -1.68 -10.50 1.56
CA GLU A 76 -1.11 -11.82 1.28
C GLU A 76 0.08 -12.12 2.20
N THR A 77 0.92 -11.12 2.46
CA THR A 77 2.07 -11.27 3.36
C THR A 77 1.66 -11.39 4.82
N ALA A 78 0.57 -10.74 5.26
CA ALA A 78 -0.02 -10.97 6.58
C ALA A 78 -0.49 -12.43 6.77
N ILE A 79 -1.14 -13.00 5.75
CA ILE A 79 -1.54 -14.43 5.74
C ILE A 79 -0.31 -15.33 5.82
N GLN A 80 0.73 -15.05 5.04
CA GLN A 80 1.97 -15.84 5.05
C GLN A 80 2.70 -15.74 6.40
N LEU A 81 2.74 -14.56 7.02
CA LEU A 81 3.31 -14.37 8.35
C LEU A 81 2.58 -15.22 9.40
N ARG A 82 1.25 -15.27 9.34
CA ARG A 82 0.44 -16.13 10.21
C ARG A 82 0.72 -17.61 9.94
N GLU A 83 0.60 -18.04 8.69
CA GLU A 83 0.61 -19.47 8.32
C GLU A 83 2.00 -20.10 8.36
N LYS A 84 3.04 -19.31 8.04
CA LYS A 84 4.40 -19.81 7.78
C LYS A 84 5.45 -19.18 8.68
N GLY A 85 5.10 -18.20 9.51
CA GLY A 85 6.04 -17.43 10.34
C GLY A 85 6.99 -16.53 9.54
N LYS A 86 6.82 -16.43 8.22
CA LYS A 86 7.68 -15.63 7.33
C LYS A 86 6.96 -15.20 6.07
N VAL A 87 7.45 -14.12 5.46
CA VAL A 87 7.07 -13.75 4.10
C VAL A 87 7.67 -14.75 3.12
N ALA A 88 6.83 -15.36 2.29
CA ALA A 88 7.19 -16.42 1.35
C ALA A 88 6.83 -16.02 -0.10
N VAL A 89 7.18 -14.79 -0.48
CA VAL A 89 7.06 -14.30 -1.87
C VAL A 89 8.19 -14.91 -2.70
N PRO A 90 7.94 -15.39 -3.93
CA PRO A 90 8.99 -15.96 -4.77
C PRO A 90 10.16 -14.99 -5.01
N ASP A 91 11.40 -15.49 -4.96
CA ASP A 91 12.61 -14.68 -5.09
C ASP A 91 12.65 -13.88 -6.40
N THR A 92 12.20 -14.47 -7.51
CA THR A 92 12.10 -13.79 -8.81
C THR A 92 11.18 -12.57 -8.75
N THR A 93 10.10 -12.64 -7.97
CA THR A 93 9.18 -11.52 -7.75
C THR A 93 9.82 -10.46 -6.86
N LEU A 94 10.50 -10.86 -5.78
CA LEU A 94 11.20 -9.93 -4.90
C LEU A 94 12.34 -9.18 -5.61
N GLN A 95 13.14 -9.87 -6.42
CA GLN A 95 14.19 -9.28 -7.24
C GLN A 95 13.64 -8.27 -8.25
N TYR A 96 12.54 -8.62 -8.93
CA TYR A 96 11.87 -7.70 -9.85
C TYR A 96 11.36 -6.44 -9.14
N LEU A 97 10.64 -6.62 -8.02
CA LEU A 97 10.14 -5.49 -7.23
C LEU A 97 11.28 -4.61 -6.72
N GLY A 98 12.33 -5.21 -6.16
CA GLY A 98 13.51 -4.49 -5.70
C GLY A 98 14.16 -3.67 -6.82
N SER A 99 14.36 -4.27 -8.00
CA SER A 99 14.94 -3.55 -9.15
C SER A 99 14.08 -2.37 -9.61
N VAL A 100 12.76 -2.51 -9.65
CA VAL A 100 11.86 -1.41 -10.03
C VAL A 100 11.92 -0.27 -9.03
N HIS A 101 11.83 -0.56 -7.73
CA HIS A 101 11.87 0.47 -6.68
C HIS A 101 13.23 1.17 -6.63
N LEU A 102 14.32 0.42 -6.79
CA LEU A 102 15.68 0.97 -6.86
C LEU A 102 15.85 1.92 -8.07
N LYS A 103 15.40 1.53 -9.26
CA LYS A 103 15.45 2.36 -10.48
C LYS A 103 14.64 3.66 -10.34
N SER A 104 13.57 3.63 -9.56
CA SER A 104 12.74 4.81 -9.25
C SER A 104 13.28 5.66 -8.09
N GLY A 105 14.42 5.32 -7.50
CA GLY A 105 15.03 6.08 -6.40
C GLY A 105 14.28 5.94 -5.07
N VAL A 106 13.54 4.85 -4.87
CA VAL A 106 12.84 4.58 -3.60
C VAL A 106 13.86 4.30 -2.50
N LEU A 107 13.61 4.87 -1.32
CA LEU A 107 14.46 4.87 -0.14
C LEU A 107 13.60 4.54 1.07
N ASP A 108 14.21 4.16 2.19
CA ASP A 108 13.52 3.78 3.42
C ASP A 108 12.45 4.80 3.88
N PRO A 109 12.69 6.13 3.86
CA PRO A 109 11.67 7.11 4.24
C PRO A 109 10.40 7.04 3.39
N HIS A 110 10.52 6.66 2.10
CA HIS A 110 9.37 6.53 1.21
C HIS A 110 8.45 5.36 1.62
N PHE A 111 9.01 4.28 2.18
CA PHE A 111 8.20 3.18 2.70
C PHE A 111 7.43 3.58 3.96
N GLU A 112 8.00 4.40 4.83
CA GLU A 112 7.28 4.94 5.99
C GLU A 112 6.14 5.90 5.59
N VAL A 113 6.36 6.74 4.56
CA VAL A 113 5.29 7.57 3.97
C VAL A 113 4.14 6.71 3.44
N VAL A 114 4.46 5.65 2.69
CA VAL A 114 3.47 4.72 2.14
C VAL A 114 2.71 3.99 3.23
N LYS A 115 3.40 3.55 4.30
CA LYS A 115 2.79 2.90 5.46
C LYS A 115 1.81 3.83 6.17
N GLU A 116 2.20 5.07 6.44
CA GLU A 116 1.31 6.06 7.06
C GLU A 116 0.11 6.36 6.15
N ALA A 117 0.32 6.60 4.86
CA ALA A 117 -0.77 6.83 3.89
C ALA A 117 -1.76 5.66 3.82
N LEU A 118 -1.28 4.42 3.88
CA LEU A 118 -2.11 3.21 3.93
C LEU A 118 -2.97 3.19 5.21
N VAL A 119 -2.36 3.45 6.37
CA VAL A 119 -3.06 3.49 7.65
C VAL A 119 -4.13 4.59 7.67
N ARG A 120 -3.83 5.79 7.15
CA ARG A 120 -4.81 6.88 7.01
C ARG A 120 -5.99 6.49 6.12
N THR A 121 -5.68 5.84 4.98
CA THR A 121 -6.70 5.35 4.04
C THR A 121 -7.68 4.38 4.70
N LEU A 122 -7.16 3.48 5.55
CA LEU A 122 -7.98 2.54 6.33
C LEU A 122 -8.78 3.24 7.43
N LYS A 123 -8.15 4.16 8.19
CA LYS A 123 -8.79 4.91 9.27
C LYS A 123 -9.98 5.74 8.78
N ARG A 124 -9.89 6.38 7.61
CA ARG A 124 -11.01 7.14 7.01
C ARG A 124 -12.27 6.30 6.84
N ARG A 125 -12.15 4.97 6.75
CA ARG A 125 -13.30 4.08 6.56
C ARG A 125 -13.74 3.34 7.82
N ILE A 126 -12.81 3.08 8.75
CA ILE A 126 -13.09 2.36 10.00
C ILE A 126 -13.61 3.32 11.07
N GLY A 127 -13.13 4.57 11.09
CA GLY A 127 -13.76 5.67 11.82
C GLY A 127 -14.88 6.22 10.95
N GLY A 128 -16.13 5.89 11.25
CA GLY A 128 -17.26 6.54 10.59
C GLY A 128 -17.30 8.01 10.98
N GLU A 129 -16.69 8.89 10.19
CA GLU A 129 -16.97 10.33 10.23
C GLU A 129 -16.63 11.02 8.90
N ILE A 130 -17.72 11.46 8.25
CA ILE A 130 -18.01 12.80 7.71
C ILE A 130 -16.83 13.57 7.05
N GLN A 131 -16.83 13.54 5.72
CA GLN A 131 -17.07 14.73 4.89
C GLN A 131 -17.76 14.30 3.60
#